data_AF-A0A0F8VPY8-F1
#
_entry.id   AF-A0A0F8VPY8-F1
#
_cell.length_a   1.000
_cell.length_b   1.000
_cell.length_c   1.000
_cell.angle_alpha   90.00
_cell.angle_beta   90.00
_cell.angle_gamma   90.00
#
_symmetry.space_group_name_H-M   'P 1'
#
loop_
_entity.id
_entity.type
_entity.pdbx_description
1 polymer ?
#
loop_
_entity_poly.entity_id
_entity_poly.type
_entity_poly.pdbx_seq_one_letter_code
_entity_poly.pdbx_strand_id
1 'polypeptide(L)'
;MIENLWILIKGGILVFSKNYIKLKVTDDNLIAGFLSALGSFVKETTNEEIKSISMEGRKFSYIVGDGLIIVISTNQLDNDILVFELLKDIKSKFLEKYMELIGNFLVDTDNFKNFDTELEEILTKSDISINCRTCKKSILGEFRIKHMDSKKIYFCCPLCEENFLVANK
;
A
#
# COMPACT_ATOMS: atom_id res chain seq x y z
N MET A 1 7.12 3.84 -5.62
CA MET A 1 6.82 2.55 -6.33
C MET A 1 6.71 1.44 -5.29
N ILE A 2 5.85 0.42 -5.47
CA ILE A 2 5.86 -0.74 -4.56
C ILE A 2 7.23 -1.38 -4.64
N GLU A 3 7.86 -1.53 -3.48
CA GLU A 3 9.10 -2.28 -3.35
C GLU A 3 8.80 -3.76 -3.11
N ASN A 4 7.88 -4.05 -2.19
CA ASN A 4 7.49 -5.40 -1.81
C ASN A 4 6.03 -5.44 -1.30
N LEU A 5 5.38 -6.59 -1.42
CA LEU A 5 4.00 -6.86 -0.98
C LEU A 5 3.94 -8.22 -0.27
N TRP A 6 3.22 -8.28 0.85
CA TRP A 6 2.87 -9.51 1.55
C TRP A 6 1.37 -9.53 1.83
N ILE A 7 0.74 -10.67 1.57
CA ILE A 7 -0.66 -10.95 1.89
C ILE A 7 -0.67 -12.17 2.81
N LEU A 8 -1.20 -11.96 4.01
CA LEU A 8 -1.31 -12.97 5.04
C LEU A 8 -2.79 -13.18 5.37
N ILE A 9 -3.14 -14.42 5.71
CA ILE A 9 -4.45 -14.76 6.26
C ILE A 9 -4.37 -14.88 7.80
N LYS A 10 -5.51 -15.16 8.42
CA LYS A 10 -5.63 -15.40 9.87
C LYS A 10 -4.52 -16.33 10.39
N GLY A 11 -3.91 -15.93 11.50
CA GLY A 11 -2.80 -16.66 12.12
C GLY A 11 -1.42 -16.30 11.55
N GLY A 12 -1.33 -15.32 10.65
CA GLY A 12 -0.06 -14.85 10.11
C GLY A 12 0.53 -15.77 9.03
N ILE A 13 -0.30 -16.61 8.43
CA ILE A 13 0.13 -17.51 7.35
C ILE A 13 0.30 -16.69 6.08
N LEU A 14 1.51 -16.68 5.53
CA LEU A 14 1.81 -16.04 4.25
C LEU A 14 1.17 -16.85 3.11
N VAL A 15 0.29 -16.21 2.34
CA VAL A 15 -0.36 -16.84 1.18
C VAL A 15 0.13 -16.28 -0.14
N PHE A 16 0.60 -15.03 -0.16
CA PHE A 16 1.17 -14.43 -1.35
C PHE A 16 2.22 -13.38 -0.98
N SER A 17 3.31 -13.34 -1.74
CA SER A 17 4.31 -12.28 -1.65
C SER A 17 4.85 -11.92 -3.03
N LYS A 18 5.19 -10.65 -3.20
CA LYS A 18 5.81 -10.13 -4.41
C LYS A 18 6.92 -9.16 -4.03
N ASN A 19 8.15 -9.48 -4.42
CA ASN A 19 9.33 -8.71 -4.09
C ASN A 19 9.96 -8.11 -5.35
N TYR A 20 9.79 -6.80 -5.57
CA TYR A 20 10.40 -6.08 -6.70
C TYR A 20 11.79 -5.56 -6.36
N ILE A 21 12.04 -5.26 -5.08
CA ILE A 21 13.35 -4.87 -4.57
C ILE A 21 13.83 -5.95 -3.60
N LYS A 22 14.98 -6.54 -3.92
CA LYS A 22 15.59 -7.57 -3.09
C LYS A 22 15.94 -7.01 -1.72
N LEU A 23 15.15 -7.37 -0.70
CA LEU A 23 15.51 -7.15 0.69
C LEU A 23 16.72 -8.05 1.02
N LYS A 24 17.52 -7.63 2.02
CA LYS A 24 18.63 -8.44 2.52
C LYS A 24 18.15 -9.73 3.20
N VAL A 25 16.89 -9.76 3.62
CA VAL A 25 16.23 -10.93 4.18
C VAL A 25 15.75 -11.81 3.02
N THR A 26 16.12 -13.10 3.06
CA THR A 26 15.81 -14.06 2.00
C THR A 26 14.56 -14.91 2.27
N ASP A 27 13.97 -14.81 3.46
CA ASP A 27 12.81 -15.62 3.87
C ASP A 27 11.58 -14.74 4.08
N ASP A 28 10.62 -14.84 3.16
CA ASP A 28 9.36 -14.11 3.22
C ASP A 28 8.48 -14.56 4.40
N ASN A 29 8.60 -15.81 4.87
CA ASN A 29 7.82 -16.28 6.02
C ASN A 29 8.30 -15.63 7.33
N LEU A 30 9.60 -15.35 7.45
CA LEU A 30 10.15 -14.63 8.59
C LEU A 30 9.58 -13.20 8.65
N ILE A 31 9.56 -12.51 7.50
CA ILE A 31 8.98 -11.16 7.40
C ILE A 31 7.49 -11.22 7.72
N ALA A 32 6.75 -12.15 7.13
CA ALA A 32 5.32 -12.33 7.38
C ALA A 32 5.03 -12.56 8.87
N GLY A 33 5.77 -13.46 9.52
CA GLY A 33 5.64 -13.73 10.95
C GLY A 33 5.86 -12.47 11.80
N PHE A 34 6.89 -11.68 11.49
CA PHE A 34 7.14 -10.41 12.16
C PHE A 34 6.01 -9.40 11.95
N LEU A 35 5.56 -9.20 10.71
CA LEU A 35 4.51 -8.23 10.38
C LEU A 35 3.18 -8.59 11.07
N SER A 36 2.83 -9.87 11.12
CA SER A 36 1.65 -10.37 11.83
C SER A 36 1.78 -10.18 13.33
N ALA A 37 2.91 -10.59 13.93
CA ALA A 37 3.14 -10.46 15.36
C ALA A 37 3.08 -9.00 15.81
N LEU A 38 3.65 -8.08 15.03
CA LEU A 38 3.58 -6.65 15.31
C LEU A 38 2.15 -6.10 15.24
N GLY A 39 1.38 -6.51 14.22
CA GLY A 39 -0.04 -6.14 14.12
C GLY A 39 -0.84 -6.62 15.34
N SER A 40 -0.64 -7.87 15.75
CA SER A 40 -1.26 -8.42 16.96
C SER A 40 -0.83 -7.70 18.23
N PHE A 41 0.45 -7.34 18.35
CA PHE A 41 0.97 -6.58 19.49
C PHE A 41 0.32 -5.20 19.61
N VAL A 42 0.24 -4.45 18.50
CA VAL A 42 -0.42 -3.13 18.49
C VAL A 42 -1.89 -3.30 18.90
N LYS A 43 -2.59 -4.28 18.31
CA LYS A 43 -4.00 -4.53 18.63
C LYS A 43 -4.22 -4.85 20.11
N GLU A 44 -3.41 -5.70 20.70
CA GLU A 44 -3.54 -6.10 22.11
C GLU A 44 -3.22 -4.95 23.07
N THR A 45 -2.23 -4.12 22.73
CA THR A 45 -1.73 -3.08 23.65
C THR A 45 -2.51 -1.77 23.57
N THR A 46 -3.09 -1.44 22.41
CA THR A 46 -3.79 -0.15 22.20
C THR A 46 -5.26 -0.31 21.85
N ASN A 47 -5.72 -1.52 21.55
CA ASN A 47 -7.03 -1.81 20.94
C ASN A 47 -7.23 -1.17 19.53
N GLU A 48 -6.17 -0.59 18.95
CA GLU A 48 -6.17 0.00 17.61
C GLU A 48 -5.49 -0.90 16.58
N GLU A 49 -5.73 -0.64 15.29
CA GLU A 49 -5.03 -1.33 14.20
C GLU A 49 -3.75 -0.59 13.81
N ILE A 50 -2.69 -1.34 13.52
CA ILE A 50 -1.49 -0.76 12.90
C ILE A 50 -1.83 -0.21 11.51
N LYS A 51 -1.44 1.05 11.26
CA LYS A 51 -1.58 1.66 9.93
C LYS A 51 -0.29 1.60 9.13
N SER A 52 0.85 1.86 9.76
CA SER A 52 2.13 1.84 9.09
C SER A 52 3.32 1.80 10.05
N ILE A 53 4.45 1.31 9.56
CA ILE A 53 5.78 1.43 10.17
C ILE A 53 6.62 2.32 9.27
N SER A 54 7.18 3.40 9.81
CA SER A 54 8.04 4.31 9.07
C SER A 54 9.49 4.13 9.50
N MET A 55 10.38 4.00 8.52
CA MET A 55 11.83 3.90 8.69
C MET A 55 12.49 4.97 7.83
N GLU A 56 13.80 5.18 8.00
CA GLU A 56 14.55 6.07 7.11
C GLU A 56 14.51 5.52 5.67
N GLY A 57 13.85 6.27 4.77
CA GLY A 57 13.76 5.96 3.34
C GLY A 57 12.71 4.92 2.95
N ARG A 58 12.09 4.21 3.90
CA ARG A 58 11.05 3.21 3.63
C ARG A 58 9.85 3.30 4.55
N LYS A 59 8.70 2.87 4.05
CA LYS A 59 7.46 2.76 4.82
C LYS A 59 6.77 1.43 4.54
N PHE A 60 6.35 0.74 5.59
CA PHE A 60 5.45 -0.41 5.52
C PHE A 60 4.04 0.08 5.82
N SER A 61 3.11 -0.04 4.87
CA SER A 61 1.72 0.38 5.05
C SER A 61 0.81 -0.84 5.13
N TYR A 62 -0.13 -0.81 6.07
CA TYR A 62 -0.99 -1.94 6.42
C TYR A 62 -2.44 -1.68 6.02
N ILE A 63 -3.13 -2.75 5.63
CA ILE A 63 -4.57 -2.86 5.75
C ILE A 63 -4.91 -4.20 6.40
N VAL A 64 -5.70 -4.15 7.48
CA VAL A 64 -6.11 -5.31 8.28
C VAL A 64 -7.63 -5.41 8.25
N GLY A 65 -8.16 -6.61 8.05
CA GLY A 65 -9.60 -6.90 8.08
C GLY A 65 -10.00 -8.00 7.11
N ASP A 66 -11.22 -8.51 7.24
CA ASP A 66 -11.76 -9.61 6.42
C ASP A 66 -10.88 -10.87 6.44
N GLY A 67 -10.24 -11.14 7.58
CA GLY A 67 -9.31 -12.26 7.75
C GLY A 67 -7.95 -12.07 7.08
N LEU A 68 -7.67 -10.88 6.54
CA LEU A 68 -6.43 -10.55 5.84
C LEU A 68 -5.58 -9.53 6.62
N ILE A 69 -4.27 -9.68 6.47
CA ILE A 69 -3.26 -8.65 6.76
C ILE A 69 -2.50 -8.46 5.44
N ILE A 70 -2.62 -7.28 4.85
CA ILE A 70 -1.89 -6.92 3.63
C ILE A 70 -0.93 -5.80 3.96
N VAL A 71 0.33 -5.99 3.58
CA VAL A 71 1.41 -5.04 3.86
C VAL A 71 2.17 -4.75 2.58
N ILE A 72 2.39 -3.47 2.29
CA ILE A 72 3.28 -3.03 1.21
C ILE A 72 4.44 -2.22 1.76
N SER A 73 5.64 -2.48 1.24
CA SER A 73 6.81 -1.63 1.41
C SER A 73 6.89 -0.64 0.25
N THR A 74 7.04 0.63 0.56
CA THR A 74 7.21 1.72 -0.41
C THR A 74 8.36 2.63 0.00
N ASN A 75 8.77 3.53 -0.90
CA ASN A 75 9.64 4.61 -0.52
C ASN A 75 8.90 5.53 0.48
N GLN A 76 9.62 6.11 1.45
CA GLN A 76 9.02 7.05 2.40
C GLN A 76 8.42 8.30 1.73
N LEU A 77 8.84 8.63 0.51
CA LEU A 77 8.36 9.77 -0.27
C LEU A 77 7.13 9.47 -1.13
N ASP A 78 6.67 8.22 -1.18
CA ASP A 78 5.42 7.85 -1.86
C ASP A 78 4.22 8.43 -1.09
N ASN A 79 3.12 8.73 -1.80
CA ASN A 79 1.95 9.39 -1.22
C ASN A 79 1.07 8.40 -0.44
N ASP A 80 0.82 8.70 0.83
CA ASP A 80 0.10 7.83 1.77
C ASP A 80 -1.34 7.54 1.33
N ILE A 81 -2.03 8.51 0.72
CA ILE A 81 -3.40 8.33 0.27
C ILE A 81 -3.42 7.36 -0.92
N LEU A 82 -2.54 7.58 -1.91
CA LEU A 82 -2.44 6.71 -3.09
C LEU A 82 -2.01 5.29 -2.71
N VAL A 83 -1.06 5.16 -1.77
CA VAL A 83 -0.61 3.89 -1.21
C VAL A 83 -1.76 3.17 -0.49
N PHE A 84 -2.59 3.89 0.27
CA PHE A 84 -3.74 3.31 0.95
C PHE A 84 -4.87 2.90 -0.02
N GLU A 85 -5.15 3.68 -1.05
CA GLU A 85 -6.10 3.29 -2.11
C GLU A 85 -5.60 2.03 -2.86
N LEU A 86 -4.30 1.95 -3.15
CA LEU A 86 -3.71 0.75 -3.74
C LEU A 86 -3.86 -0.48 -2.84
N LEU A 87 -3.68 -0.34 -1.52
CA LEU A 87 -3.95 -1.43 -0.56
C LEU A 87 -5.42 -1.89 -0.60
N LYS A 88 -6.37 -0.97 -0.73
CA LYS A 88 -7.80 -1.31 -0.86
C LYS A 88 -8.09 -2.04 -2.16
N ASP A 89 -7.51 -1.58 -3.27
CA ASP A 89 -7.70 -2.21 -4.58
C ASP A 89 -7.15 -3.65 -4.57
N ILE A 90 -5.94 -3.83 -4.04
CA ILE A 90 -5.33 -5.16 -3.85
C ILE A 90 -6.21 -6.03 -2.96
N LYS A 91 -6.66 -5.52 -1.81
CA LYS A 91 -7.53 -6.26 -0.88
C LYS A 91 -8.82 -6.70 -1.56
N SER A 92 -9.49 -5.78 -2.24
CA SER A 92 -10.77 -6.04 -2.91
C SER A 92 -10.59 -7.11 -3.98
N LYS A 93 -9.55 -6.98 -4.81
CA LYS A 93 -9.28 -7.94 -5.88
C LYS A 93 -8.87 -9.31 -5.36
N PHE A 94 -8.10 -9.36 -4.28
CA PHE A 94 -7.70 -10.61 -3.64
C PHE A 94 -8.90 -11.34 -3.03
N LEU A 95 -9.79 -10.61 -2.34
CA LEU A 95 -11.02 -11.17 -1.79
C LEU A 95 -11.96 -11.66 -2.91
N GLU A 96 -12.17 -10.87 -3.96
CA GLU A 96 -12.98 -11.29 -5.12
C GLU A 96 -12.55 -12.65 -5.67
N LYS A 97 -11.23 -12.90 -5.72
CA LYS A 97 -10.67 -14.12 -6.30
C LYS A 97 -10.62 -15.30 -5.31
N TYR A 98 -10.41 -15.03 -4.03
CA TYR A 98 -10.05 -16.07 -3.05
C TYR A 98 -10.92 -16.11 -1.78
N MET A 99 -12.02 -15.35 -1.71
CA MET A 99 -12.89 -15.29 -0.52
C MET A 99 -13.31 -16.68 0.00
N GLU A 100 -13.62 -17.62 -0.90
CA GLU A 100 -14.03 -18.98 -0.53
C GLU A 100 -12.90 -19.79 0.14
N LEU A 101 -11.64 -19.45 -0.14
CA LEU A 101 -10.47 -20.16 0.41
C LEU A 101 -10.03 -19.59 1.76
N ILE A 102 -10.21 -18.28 1.98
CA ILE A 102 -9.72 -17.55 3.16
C ILE A 102 -10.38 -18.01 4.47
N GLY A 103 -11.56 -18.65 4.40
CA GLY A 103 -12.27 -19.20 5.55
C GLY A 103 -11.96 -20.66 5.89
N ASN A 104 -11.25 -21.39 5.03
CA ASN A 104 -11.00 -22.82 5.22
C ASN A 104 -9.77 -23.05 6.10
N PHE A 105 -9.85 -23.95 7.07
CA PHE A 105 -8.73 -24.20 8.01
C PHE A 105 -7.54 -24.95 7.38
N LEU A 106 -7.77 -25.66 6.26
CA LEU A 106 -6.77 -26.44 5.53
C LEU A 106 -6.32 -25.69 4.27
N VAL A 107 -5.79 -24.47 4.46
CA VAL A 107 -5.33 -23.64 3.35
C VAL A 107 -4.06 -24.23 2.74
N ASP A 108 -4.18 -24.76 1.53
CA ASP A 108 -3.02 -24.98 0.66
C ASP A 108 -2.64 -23.62 0.04
N THR A 109 -1.47 -23.10 0.44
CA THR A 109 -0.92 -21.82 0.00
C THR A 109 -0.68 -21.75 -1.51
N ASP A 110 -0.55 -22.90 -2.17
CA ASP A 110 -0.30 -22.95 -3.61
C ASP A 110 -1.49 -22.43 -4.43
N ASN A 111 -2.69 -22.45 -3.85
CA ASN A 111 -3.91 -21.93 -4.50
C ASN A 111 -3.87 -20.40 -4.71
N PHE A 112 -3.02 -19.67 -3.97
CA PHE A 112 -2.94 -18.21 -4.01
C PHE A 112 -1.80 -17.70 -4.90
N LYS A 113 -0.95 -18.60 -5.42
CA LYS A 113 0.22 -18.23 -6.23
C LYS A 113 -0.13 -17.49 -7.53
N ASN A 114 -1.34 -17.68 -8.05
CA ASN A 114 -1.76 -17.11 -9.33
C ASN A 114 -2.31 -15.67 -9.22
N PHE A 115 -1.90 -14.88 -8.22
CA PHE A 115 -2.36 -13.49 -8.06
C PHE A 115 -1.50 -12.46 -8.80
N ASP A 116 -0.37 -12.87 -9.38
CA ASP A 116 0.54 -11.98 -10.10
C ASP A 116 -0.16 -11.18 -11.21
N THR A 117 -1.00 -11.81 -12.02
CA THR A 117 -1.67 -11.16 -13.15
C THR A 117 -2.56 -10.02 -12.68
N GLU A 118 -3.41 -10.26 -11.68
CA GLU A 118 -4.28 -9.22 -11.13
C GLU A 118 -3.48 -8.10 -10.46
N LEU A 119 -2.39 -8.44 -9.78
CA LEU A 119 -1.52 -7.44 -9.16
C LEU A 119 -0.91 -6.51 -10.22
N GLU A 120 -0.35 -7.06 -11.30
CA GLU A 120 0.26 -6.24 -12.37
C GLU A 120 -0.78 -5.34 -13.07
N GLU A 121 -2.02 -5.80 -13.24
CA GLU A 121 -3.11 -4.98 -13.78
C GLU A 121 -3.47 -3.79 -12.88
N ILE A 122 -3.46 -3.98 -11.55
CA ILE A 122 -3.67 -2.91 -10.58
C ILE A 122 -2.50 -1.92 -10.66
N LEU A 123 -1.26 -2.41 -10.60
CA LEU A 123 -0.07 -1.55 -10.59
C LEU A 123 0.09 -0.73 -11.87
N THR A 124 -0.31 -1.26 -13.02
CA THR A 124 -0.26 -0.52 -14.30
C THR A 124 -1.19 0.70 -14.30
N LYS A 125 -2.24 0.70 -13.47
CA LYS A 125 -3.25 1.77 -13.40
C LYS A 125 -2.98 2.76 -12.26
N SER A 126 -2.08 2.43 -11.34
CA SER A 126 -1.88 3.17 -10.10
C SER A 126 -0.59 3.99 -10.12
N ASP A 127 -0.72 5.31 -9.98
CA ASP A 127 0.38 6.19 -9.57
C ASP A 127 0.44 6.25 -8.05
N ILE A 128 1.65 6.16 -7.47
CA ILE A 128 1.83 6.25 -6.01
C ILE A 128 2.70 7.40 -5.55
N SER A 129 3.17 8.24 -6.48
CA SER A 129 3.94 9.42 -6.16
C SER A 129 3.37 10.62 -6.89
N ILE A 130 3.26 11.75 -6.20
CA ILE A 130 2.80 13.01 -6.78
C ILE A 130 3.67 14.15 -6.28
N ASN A 131 4.02 15.07 -7.19
CA ASN A 131 4.81 16.26 -6.86
C ASN A 131 3.94 17.50 -7.01
N CYS A 132 4.10 18.44 -6.07
CA CYS A 132 3.43 19.73 -6.15
C CYS A 132 3.90 20.51 -7.37
N ARG A 133 2.95 21.04 -8.16
CA ARG A 133 3.27 21.83 -9.35
C ARG A 133 4.07 23.09 -9.04
N THR A 134 3.80 23.72 -7.89
CA THR A 134 4.36 25.02 -7.51
C THR A 134 5.71 24.88 -6.82
N CYS A 135 5.77 24.20 -5.68
CA CYS A 135 7.01 24.08 -4.90
C CYS A 135 7.88 22.88 -5.28
N LYS A 136 7.42 22.03 -6.21
CA LYS A 136 8.10 20.80 -6.70
C LYS A 136 8.35 19.72 -5.66
N LYS A 137 7.96 19.91 -4.40
CA LYS A 137 8.07 18.91 -3.34
C LYS A 137 7.11 17.74 -3.59
N SER A 138 7.55 16.53 -3.23
CA SER A 138 6.68 15.36 -3.17
C SER A 138 5.60 15.56 -2.12
N ILE A 139 4.37 15.19 -2.46
CA ILE A 139 3.21 15.32 -1.58
C ILE A 139 2.97 13.97 -0.93
N LEU A 140 3.09 13.91 0.39
CA LEU A 140 2.99 12.65 1.14
C LEU A 140 1.58 12.39 1.67
N GLY A 141 0.77 13.43 1.86
CA GLY A 141 -0.56 13.33 2.45
C GLY A 141 -1.64 13.90 1.54
N GLU A 142 -2.59 14.60 2.15
CA GLU A 142 -3.66 15.30 1.43
C GLU A 142 -3.11 16.29 0.41
N PHE A 143 -3.81 16.37 -0.71
CA PHE A 143 -3.43 17.19 -1.84
C PHE A 143 -4.66 17.81 -2.48
N ARG A 144 -4.40 18.87 -3.25
CA ARG A 144 -5.41 19.58 -4.02
C ARG A 144 -5.17 19.30 -5.50
N ILE A 145 -6.26 19.17 -6.26
CA ILE A 145 -6.19 18.86 -7.69
C ILE A 145 -6.90 19.96 -8.47
N LYS A 146 -6.30 20.39 -9.58
CA LYS A 146 -6.96 21.16 -10.64
C LYS A 146 -6.90 20.40 -11.95
N HIS A 147 -7.98 20.49 -12.72
CA HIS A 147 -8.05 19.97 -14.08
C HIS A 147 -7.80 21.11 -15.06
N MET A 148 -6.77 21.00 -15.90
CA MET A 148 -6.47 21.96 -16.96
C MET A 148 -6.14 21.22 -18.24
N ASP A 149 -6.86 21.51 -19.32
CA ASP A 149 -6.61 20.98 -20.68
C ASP A 149 -6.32 19.47 -20.70
N SER A 150 -7.12 18.69 -19.97
CA SER A 150 -7.03 17.22 -19.80
C SER A 150 -5.93 16.70 -18.85
N LYS A 151 -5.15 17.57 -18.20
CA LYS A 151 -4.12 17.19 -17.22
C LYS A 151 -4.56 17.48 -15.79
N LYS A 152 -4.23 16.57 -14.87
CA LYS A 152 -4.37 16.77 -13.42
C LYS A 152 -3.12 17.49 -12.89
N ILE A 153 -3.33 18.59 -12.17
CA ILE A 153 -2.27 19.37 -11.52
C ILE A 153 -2.45 19.25 -10.02
N TYR A 154 -1.40 18.83 -9.33
CA TYR A 154 -1.43 18.55 -7.89
C TYR A 154 -0.75 19.67 -7.08
N PHE A 155 -1.30 20.01 -5.92
CA PHE A 155 -0.75 21.00 -4.98
C PHE A 155 -0.71 20.46 -3.56
N CYS A 156 0.39 20.75 -2.85
CA CYS A 156 0.58 20.30 -1.46
C CYS A 156 -0.20 21.15 -0.43
N CYS A 157 -0.62 22.37 -0.78
CA CYS A 157 -1.30 23.29 0.14
C CYS A 157 -2.06 24.40 -0.63
N PRO A 158 -2.98 25.13 0.03
CA PRO A 158 -3.74 26.22 -0.59
C PRO A 158 -2.85 27.32 -1.19
N LEU A 159 -1.79 27.70 -0.48
CA LEU A 159 -0.87 28.73 -0.94
C LEU A 159 -0.18 28.36 -2.27
N CYS A 160 0.17 27.08 -2.46
CA CYS A 160 0.75 26.62 -3.72
C CYS A 160 -0.25 26.69 -4.87
N GLU A 161 -1.52 26.38 -4.61
CA GLU A 161 -2.61 26.50 -5.58
C GLU A 161 -2.81 27.97 -5.99
N GLU A 162 -2.94 28.87 -5.01
CA GLU A 162 -3.14 30.30 -5.24
C GLU A 162 -1.99 30.92 -6.04
N ASN A 163 -0.74 30.66 -5.65
CA ASN A 163 0.45 31.17 -6.36
C ASN A 163 0.50 30.69 -7.81
N PHE A 164 0.09 29.45 -8.07
CA PHE A 164 0.03 28.93 -9.43
C PHE A 164 -1.04 29.65 -10.25
N LEU A 165 -2.23 29.89 -9.67
CA LEU A 165 -3.31 30.60 -10.36
C LEU A 165 -2.95 32.05 -10.67
N VAL A 166 -2.28 32.76 -9.75
CA VAL A 166 -1.82 34.14 -9.99
C VAL A 166 -0.78 34.20 -11.11
N ALA A 167 0.13 33.24 -11.18
CA ALA A 167 1.17 33.20 -12.21
C ALA A 167 0.67 32.79 -13.61
N ASN A 168 -0.55 32.28 -13.74
CA ASN A 168 -1.14 31.79 -15.00
C ASN A 168 -2.46 32.52 -15.34
N LYS A 169 -2.70 33.68 -14.74
CA LYS A 169 -3.72 34.66 -15.20
C LYS A 169 -3.10 35.57 -16.25
#